data_AF-A0A6B1GG05-F1
#
_entry.id   AF-A0A6B1GG05-F1
#
_cell.length_a   1.000
_cell.length_b   1.000
_cell.length_c   1.000
_cell.angle_alpha   90.00
_cell.angle_beta   90.00
_cell.angle_gamma   90.00
#
_symmetry.space_group_name_H-M   'P 1'
#
loop_
_entity.id
_entity.type
_entity.pdbx_description
1 polymer ?
#
loop_
_entity_poly.entity_id
_entity_poly.type
_entity_poly.pdbx_seq_one_letter_code
_entity_poly.pdbx_strand_id
1 'polypeptide(L)'
;MNATNIEHSDGGPTRPARKGTAVALGVLIGLFWLSVIGWWMLLPLLRGSGEAVPLEESQATPETAMASSAVTASEAMAGALTDVPDGTLPPSSAEQPAPEIPDRPVMQVTHGSDWIVASWSGTGAVDRWEVDGPEGRQALTAKGATSSRMRWEALKPGSRVEIRVRAVNAAGRSGWAVAEVSLPKTAAVPEEAAPSPLDDEDGDSPWRPPPYAVALEDMFVAVLVSAESEAAAEGARTRLEREHGRPFGILLSDDFASLNPGYWVVYAGPYATGAETRTACWWELGRRSGAECYGRRLSQDPSDRDSVYGPSPE
;
A
#
# COMPACT_ATOMS: atom_id res chain seq x y z
N MET A 1 13.39 -43.66 -72.36
CA MET A 1 12.13 -43.61 -71.59
C MET A 1 12.12 -42.28 -70.86
N ASN A 2 11.23 -41.40 -71.28
CA ASN A 2 11.02 -40.02 -70.81
C ASN A 2 10.44 -40.02 -69.38
N ALA A 3 10.81 -39.01 -68.58
CA ALA A 3 9.86 -38.21 -67.80
C ALA A 3 10.58 -36.97 -67.23
N THR A 4 10.41 -35.87 -67.94
CA THR A 4 10.54 -34.47 -67.48
C THR A 4 9.61 -34.25 -66.29
N ASN A 5 10.08 -33.56 -65.25
CA ASN A 5 9.20 -33.09 -64.18
C ASN A 5 9.17 -31.57 -64.15
N ILE A 6 7.96 -31.05 -64.04
CA ILE A 6 7.47 -29.76 -64.47
C ILE A 6 7.50 -28.79 -63.28
N GLU A 7 8.05 -27.60 -63.52
CA GLU A 7 7.93 -26.43 -62.63
C GLU A 7 6.46 -26.04 -62.45
N HIS A 8 5.99 -25.97 -61.20
CA HIS A 8 4.69 -25.40 -60.85
C HIS A 8 4.93 -24.02 -60.23
N SER A 9 4.51 -23.00 -60.98
CA SER A 9 4.53 -21.59 -60.64
C SER A 9 3.20 -21.23 -59.97
N ASP A 10 3.19 -21.03 -58.65
CA ASP A 10 2.06 -20.42 -57.95
C ASP A 10 2.31 -18.96 -57.63
N GLY A 11 1.53 -18.10 -58.28
CA GLY A 11 1.48 -16.66 -58.04
C GLY A 11 0.75 -16.34 -56.74
N GLY A 12 1.44 -15.64 -55.84
CA GLY A 12 0.86 -15.03 -54.65
C GLY A 12 0.49 -13.55 -54.85
N PRO A 13 -0.56 -13.05 -54.19
CA PRO A 13 -1.20 -11.77 -54.50
C PRO A 13 -0.39 -10.54 -54.07
N THR A 14 -0.32 -9.55 -54.95
CA THR A 14 0.17 -8.19 -54.69
C THR A 14 -0.69 -7.50 -53.63
N ARG A 15 -0.12 -7.24 -52.44
CA ARG A 15 -0.73 -6.36 -51.42
C ARG A 15 -0.63 -4.89 -51.84
N PRO A 16 -1.69 -4.08 -51.68
CA PRO A 16 -1.62 -2.65 -51.98
C PRO A 16 -0.81 -1.88 -50.94
N ALA A 17 0.04 -0.99 -51.46
CA ALA A 17 0.85 -0.04 -50.71
C ALA A 17 -0.01 0.80 -49.73
N ARG A 18 0.26 0.66 -48.43
CA ARG A 18 -0.25 1.57 -47.40
C ARG A 18 0.61 2.82 -47.38
N LYS A 19 0.07 3.91 -47.94
CA LYS A 19 0.63 5.26 -47.85
C LYS A 19 0.67 5.70 -46.38
N GLY A 20 1.81 6.25 -45.99
CA GLY A 20 2.06 6.78 -44.65
C GLY A 20 1.15 7.95 -44.31
N THR A 21 0.71 7.97 -43.06
CA THR A 21 0.09 9.13 -42.44
C THR A 21 0.98 9.52 -41.27
N ALA A 22 1.93 10.44 -41.54
CA ALA A 22 2.61 11.17 -40.50
C ALA A 22 1.58 12.12 -39.87
N VAL A 23 1.16 11.84 -38.63
CA VAL A 23 0.40 12.80 -37.83
C VAL A 23 1.39 13.47 -36.89
N ALA A 24 1.63 14.75 -37.18
CA ALA A 24 2.29 15.68 -36.29
C ALA A 24 1.56 15.73 -34.95
N LEU A 25 2.26 15.35 -33.87
CA LEU A 25 1.85 15.65 -32.50
C LEU A 25 2.91 16.55 -31.86
N GLY A 26 3.08 17.73 -32.45
CA GLY A 26 3.69 18.88 -31.79
C GLY A 26 2.58 19.80 -31.31
N VAL A 27 2.75 20.35 -30.10
CA VAL A 27 1.90 21.38 -29.48
C VAL A 27 0.66 20.85 -28.75
N LEU A 28 0.85 20.29 -27.55
CA LEU A 28 -0.12 20.39 -26.43
C LEU A 28 0.56 20.23 -25.05
N ILE A 29 1.87 20.52 -24.94
CA ILE A 29 2.58 20.65 -23.66
C ILE A 29 2.64 22.15 -23.36
N GLY A 30 1.57 22.70 -22.76
CA GLY A 30 1.53 24.13 -22.46
C GLY A 30 0.30 24.68 -21.75
N LEU A 31 -0.72 23.86 -21.44
CA LEU A 31 -1.95 24.36 -20.80
C LEU A 31 -2.42 23.53 -19.59
N PHE A 32 -1.66 22.53 -19.13
CA PHE A 32 -2.06 21.74 -17.96
C PHE A 32 -1.55 22.27 -16.61
N TRP A 33 -0.67 23.29 -16.63
CA TRP A 33 -0.06 23.84 -15.40
C TRP A 33 -0.87 24.97 -14.72
N LEU A 34 -2.02 25.38 -15.28
CA LEU A 34 -2.84 26.46 -14.69
C LEU A 34 -4.19 26.00 -14.08
N SER A 35 -4.58 24.71 -14.20
CA SER A 35 -5.87 24.24 -13.68
C SER A 35 -5.85 23.68 -12.25
N VAL A 36 -4.69 23.45 -11.63
CA VAL A 36 -4.63 22.85 -10.28
C VAL A 36 -4.59 23.90 -9.16
N ILE A 37 -4.24 25.16 -9.45
CA ILE A 37 -4.18 26.24 -8.44
C ILE A 37 -5.51 27.02 -8.35
N GLY A 38 -6.36 26.96 -9.37
CA GLY A 38 -7.61 27.73 -9.43
C GLY A 38 -8.80 27.17 -8.66
N TRP A 39 -8.75 25.92 -8.20
CA TRP A 39 -9.95 25.26 -7.66
C TRP A 39 -10.10 25.31 -6.13
N TRP A 40 -9.11 25.83 -5.40
CA TRP A 40 -9.14 25.92 -3.93
C TRP A 40 -9.49 27.31 -3.37
N MET A 41 -9.70 28.33 -4.20
CA MET A 41 -10.03 29.69 -3.72
C MET A 41 -11.44 30.19 -4.05
N LEU A 42 -12.33 29.35 -4.59
CA LEU A 42 -13.69 29.78 -4.94
C LEU A 42 -14.82 28.89 -4.41
N LEU A 43 -14.71 28.45 -3.15
CA LEU A 43 -15.86 27.87 -2.43
C LEU A 43 -15.84 28.30 -0.96
N PRO A 44 -16.41 29.49 -0.68
CA PRO A 44 -17.55 29.50 0.22
C PRO A 44 -18.53 30.60 -0.16
N LEU A 45 -19.62 30.28 -0.86
CA LEU A 45 -20.84 31.09 -0.94
C LEU A 45 -21.83 30.36 -1.85
N LEU A 46 -22.55 29.38 -1.30
CA LEU A 46 -23.84 28.89 -1.80
C LEU A 46 -24.38 27.86 -0.79
N ARG A 47 -24.84 28.37 0.35
CA ARG A 47 -25.79 27.69 1.22
C ARG A 47 -27.00 28.62 1.35
N GLY A 48 -27.99 28.43 0.49
CA GLY A 48 -29.23 29.18 0.48
C GLY A 48 -30.05 28.88 -0.78
N SER A 49 -31.37 28.75 -0.61
CA SER A 49 -32.39 28.23 -1.55
C SER A 49 -32.41 26.69 -1.63
N GLY A 50 -33.39 25.97 -1.10
CA GLY A 50 -34.77 26.32 -0.78
C GLY A 50 -35.67 26.04 -1.97
N GLU A 51 -35.98 24.77 -2.21
CA GLU A 51 -37.13 24.37 -3.05
C GLU A 51 -37.89 23.24 -2.37
N ALA A 52 -39.21 23.39 -2.44
CA ALA A 52 -40.22 22.73 -1.66
C ALA A 52 -40.57 21.34 -2.19
N VAL A 53 -40.74 20.39 -1.29
CA VAL A 53 -41.47 19.14 -1.54
C VAL A 53 -42.82 19.27 -0.80
N PRO A 54 -43.96 19.05 -1.46
CA PRO A 54 -45.26 19.05 -0.79
C PRO A 54 -45.36 17.78 0.05
N LEU A 55 -45.42 17.95 1.37
CA LEU A 55 -45.72 16.87 2.30
C LEU A 55 -47.23 16.70 2.39
N GLU A 56 -47.63 15.47 2.09
CA GLU A 56 -48.97 14.93 2.28
C GLU A 56 -49.32 14.93 3.77
N GLU A 57 -50.60 15.23 3.98
CA GLU A 57 -51.29 15.51 5.21
C GLU A 57 -51.33 14.28 6.15
N SER A 58 -50.77 14.40 7.36
CA SER A 58 -51.16 13.53 8.47
C SER A 58 -51.36 14.36 9.72
N GLN A 59 -52.64 14.51 10.03
CA GLN A 59 -53.18 15.22 11.17
C GLN A 59 -52.87 14.45 12.46
N ALA A 60 -52.25 15.13 13.43
CA ALA A 60 -52.47 14.87 14.85
C ALA A 60 -52.28 16.18 15.63
N THR A 61 -53.29 16.44 16.44
CA THR A 61 -53.68 17.67 17.16
C THR A 61 -52.82 18.04 18.38
N PRO A 62 -53.02 19.26 18.94
CA PRO A 62 -52.06 19.96 19.77
C PRO A 62 -52.38 19.96 21.27
N GLU A 63 -51.35 20.02 22.10
CA GLU A 63 -51.34 20.56 23.48
C GLU A 63 -49.88 20.90 23.79
N THR A 64 -49.49 21.90 24.56
CA THR A 64 -50.11 23.09 25.13
C THR A 64 -48.90 23.96 25.51
N ALA A 65 -49.07 25.27 25.42
CA ALA A 65 -48.06 26.28 25.67
C ALA A 65 -47.37 26.18 27.05
N MET A 66 -46.23 26.86 27.18
CA MET A 66 -45.85 27.82 28.25
C MET A 66 -44.32 27.83 28.34
N ALA A 67 -43.65 28.88 27.86
CA ALA A 67 -43.41 30.15 28.56
C ALA A 67 -42.16 30.11 29.46
N SER A 68 -41.13 30.76 28.92
CA SER A 68 -40.15 31.60 29.59
C SER A 68 -40.47 31.96 31.05
N SER A 69 -39.49 31.76 31.95
CA SER A 69 -39.27 32.63 33.11
C SER A 69 -37.87 32.39 33.69
N ALA A 70 -37.02 33.40 33.57
CA ALA A 70 -35.88 33.60 34.43
C ALA A 70 -36.37 34.29 35.72
N VAL A 71 -36.16 33.68 36.90
CA VAL A 71 -36.18 34.36 38.20
C VAL A 71 -35.22 33.66 39.17
N THR A 72 -34.27 34.44 39.65
CA THR A 72 -33.65 34.53 40.98
C THR A 72 -34.09 33.53 42.06
N ALA A 73 -33.13 32.88 42.72
CA ALA A 73 -33.26 32.42 44.11
C ALA A 73 -31.88 32.32 44.78
N SER A 74 -31.38 33.45 45.29
CA SER A 74 -30.64 33.47 46.55
C SER A 74 -31.65 33.31 47.70
N GLU A 75 -31.20 32.72 48.81
CA GLU A 75 -31.93 32.58 50.08
C GLU A 75 -33.10 31.59 50.13
N ALA A 76 -32.79 30.34 50.47
CA ALA A 76 -33.35 29.66 51.64
C ALA A 76 -32.74 28.25 51.70
N MET A 77 -32.14 27.91 52.85
CA MET A 77 -32.11 26.58 53.50
C MET A 77 -31.00 26.61 54.57
N ALA A 78 -31.17 27.53 55.53
CA ALA A 78 -30.66 27.33 56.88
C ALA A 78 -31.65 26.37 57.57
N GLY A 79 -31.23 25.13 57.84
CA GLY A 79 -32.01 24.20 58.64
C GLY A 79 -31.99 22.76 58.15
N ALA A 80 -30.84 22.09 58.28
CA ALA A 80 -30.76 20.63 58.42
C ALA A 80 -29.34 20.27 58.91
N LEU A 81 -29.09 20.55 60.19
CA LEU A 81 -27.82 20.28 60.86
C LEU A 81 -28.11 19.31 62.02
N THR A 82 -28.50 18.09 61.69
CA THR A 82 -28.57 16.95 62.62
C THR A 82 -28.48 15.65 61.84
N ASP A 83 -27.57 14.78 62.26
CA ASP A 83 -27.28 13.42 61.78
C ASP A 83 -26.52 13.28 60.45
N VAL A 84 -25.22 13.59 60.51
CA VAL A 84 -24.22 12.88 59.70
C VAL A 84 -23.83 11.63 60.48
N PRO A 85 -24.17 10.41 60.02
CA PRO A 85 -23.69 9.19 60.65
C PRO A 85 -22.16 9.16 60.63
N ASP A 86 -21.60 8.93 61.80
CA ASP A 86 -20.17 8.86 62.07
C ASP A 86 -19.52 7.75 61.23
N GLY A 87 -18.40 8.09 60.59
CA GLY A 87 -17.34 7.10 60.37
C GLY A 87 -17.32 6.28 59.07
N THR A 88 -17.66 6.83 57.91
CA THR A 88 -17.07 6.30 56.65
C THR A 88 -16.68 7.43 55.72
N LEU A 89 -15.50 8.01 55.97
CA LEU A 89 -14.83 8.82 54.96
C LEU A 89 -14.80 7.99 53.67
N PRO A 90 -15.18 8.55 52.50
CA PRO A 90 -14.93 7.86 51.24
C PRO A 90 -13.44 7.49 51.22
N PRO A 91 -13.06 6.28 50.76
CA PRO A 91 -11.67 5.90 50.73
C PRO A 91 -10.90 7.03 50.06
N SER A 92 -10.02 7.69 50.83
CA SER A 92 -9.06 8.67 50.32
C SER A 92 -8.55 8.08 49.02
N SER A 93 -8.80 8.77 47.89
CA SER A 93 -8.47 8.30 46.54
C SER A 93 -7.13 7.62 46.63
N ALA A 94 -7.14 6.28 46.60
CA ALA A 94 -5.97 5.50 46.93
C ALA A 94 -4.88 6.01 46.00
N GLU A 95 -3.86 6.62 46.60
CA GLU A 95 -2.85 7.39 45.88
C GLU A 95 -2.27 6.48 44.81
N GLN A 96 -2.72 6.68 43.57
CA GLN A 96 -2.40 5.78 42.49
C GLN A 96 -0.87 5.87 42.34
N PRO A 97 -0.14 4.74 42.39
CA PRO A 97 1.31 4.78 42.42
C PRO A 97 1.81 5.64 41.26
N ALA A 98 2.76 6.51 41.56
CA ALA A 98 3.33 7.40 40.55
C ALA A 98 3.76 6.57 39.33
N PRO A 99 3.51 7.05 38.10
CA PRO A 99 3.88 6.29 36.91
C PRO A 99 5.38 6.03 36.91
N GLU A 100 5.79 4.85 36.46
CA GLU A 100 7.20 4.53 36.24
C GLU A 100 7.65 4.97 34.85
N ILE A 101 8.96 5.23 34.69
CA ILE A 101 9.53 5.53 33.37
C ILE A 101 9.32 4.31 32.46
N PRO A 102 8.85 4.47 31.21
CA PRO A 102 8.62 3.34 30.33
C PRO A 102 9.91 2.59 30.00
N ASP A 103 9.79 1.31 29.71
CA ASP A 103 10.90 0.51 29.22
C ASP A 103 11.33 0.93 27.81
N ARG A 104 12.55 0.55 27.43
CA ARG A 104 13.03 0.70 26.05
C ARG A 104 12.13 -0.13 25.12
N PRO A 105 11.61 0.44 24.04
CA PRO A 105 10.77 -0.30 23.11
C PRO A 105 11.54 -1.39 22.36
N VAL A 106 10.82 -2.42 21.93
CA VAL A 106 11.29 -3.41 20.95
C VAL A 106 10.88 -2.94 19.57
N MET A 107 11.82 -2.90 18.62
CA MET A 107 11.59 -2.39 17.26
C MET A 107 11.89 -3.47 16.22
N GLN A 108 11.02 -3.54 15.21
CA GLN A 108 11.13 -4.40 14.03
C GLN A 108 11.05 -3.53 12.79
N VAL A 109 11.91 -3.78 11.81
CA VAL A 109 12.00 -2.97 10.60
C VAL A 109 11.97 -3.85 9.36
N THR A 110 11.13 -3.45 8.40
CA THR A 110 11.05 -4.05 7.05
C THR A 110 11.27 -2.95 6.02
N HIS A 111 11.93 -3.24 4.92
CA HIS A 111 12.27 -2.22 3.92
C HIS A 111 12.27 -2.76 2.49
N GLY A 112 12.02 -1.88 1.53
CA GLY A 112 12.26 -2.11 0.10
C GLY A 112 13.46 -1.29 -0.39
N SER A 113 13.57 -1.06 -1.70
CA SER A 113 14.61 -0.20 -2.29
C SER A 113 14.45 1.28 -1.96
N ASP A 114 13.23 1.73 -1.69
CA ASP A 114 12.86 3.14 -1.58
C ASP A 114 11.86 3.42 -0.44
N TRP A 115 11.60 2.43 0.42
CA TRP A 115 10.69 2.58 1.55
C TRP A 115 11.16 1.80 2.78
N ILE A 116 10.76 2.27 3.96
CA ILE A 116 10.96 1.59 5.24
C ILE A 116 9.65 1.59 6.03
N VAL A 117 9.33 0.48 6.69
CA VAL A 117 8.29 0.40 7.73
C VAL A 117 8.96 -0.02 9.03
N ALA A 118 8.91 0.85 10.03
CA ALA A 118 9.28 0.50 11.40
C ALA A 118 8.01 0.26 12.22
N SER A 119 8.00 -0.84 12.96
CA SER A 119 6.99 -1.13 13.97
C SER A 119 7.66 -1.36 15.31
N TRP A 120 7.03 -0.89 16.38
CA TRP A 120 7.59 -1.03 17.71
C TRP A 120 6.51 -1.27 18.75
N SER A 121 6.91 -1.87 19.85
CA SER A 121 6.08 -2.06 21.03
C SER A 121 6.88 -1.76 22.30
N GLY A 122 6.19 -1.38 23.37
CA GLY A 122 6.79 -1.16 24.68
C GLY A 122 5.82 -1.52 25.80
N THR A 123 6.36 -1.60 27.00
CA THR A 123 5.64 -1.88 28.25
C THR A 123 5.49 -0.60 29.07
N GLY A 124 4.45 -0.57 29.92
CA GLY A 124 4.13 0.58 30.77
C GLY A 124 3.17 1.59 30.12
N ALA A 125 2.81 2.61 30.89
CA ALA A 125 1.96 3.70 30.43
C ALA A 125 2.76 4.60 29.47
N VAL A 126 2.39 4.62 28.18
CA VAL A 126 3.02 5.47 27.16
C VAL A 126 2.05 6.58 26.75
N ASP A 127 2.47 7.83 26.94
CA ASP A 127 1.70 9.00 26.52
C ASP A 127 1.98 9.35 25.06
N ARG A 128 3.26 9.24 24.65
CA ARG A 128 3.70 9.47 23.27
C ARG A 128 4.97 8.69 22.92
N TRP A 129 5.16 8.47 21.62
CA TRP A 129 6.40 7.99 21.01
C TRP A 129 7.17 9.17 20.43
N GLU A 130 8.46 9.25 20.71
CA GLU A 130 9.37 10.11 19.95
C GLU A 130 10.13 9.24 18.96
N VAL A 131 10.11 9.65 17.70
CA VAL A 131 10.78 8.95 16.60
C VAL A 131 11.74 9.90 15.91
N ASP A 132 12.96 9.44 15.68
CA ASP A 132 13.99 10.11 14.88
C ASP A 132 14.25 9.24 13.65
N GLY A 133 14.01 9.76 12.45
CA GLY A 133 14.10 8.99 11.21
C GLY A 133 14.57 9.83 10.02
N PRO A 134 14.45 9.32 8.79
CA PRO A 134 14.95 9.98 7.58
C PRO A 134 14.29 11.34 7.30
N GLU A 135 13.07 11.56 7.75
CA GLU A 135 12.34 12.84 7.64
C GLU A 135 12.57 13.78 8.84
N GLY A 136 13.48 13.40 9.75
CA GLY A 136 13.72 14.12 11.00
C GLY A 136 12.89 13.60 12.17
N ARG A 137 12.78 14.44 13.21
CA ARG A 137 12.17 14.06 14.48
C ARG A 137 10.66 14.30 14.48
N GLN A 138 9.90 13.26 14.81
CA GLN A 138 8.45 13.28 14.93
C GLN A 138 8.02 12.82 16.32
N ALA A 139 6.86 13.30 16.79
CA ALA A 139 6.24 12.87 18.03
C ALA A 139 4.84 12.34 17.74
N LEU A 140 4.59 11.09 18.10
CA LEU A 140 3.32 10.40 17.85
C LEU A 140 2.60 10.22 19.18
N THR A 141 1.40 10.78 19.30
CA THR A 141 0.57 10.60 20.50
C THR A 141 0.17 9.13 20.62
N ALA A 142 0.44 8.51 21.76
CA ALA A 142 0.18 7.09 21.96
C ALA A 142 -1.18 6.85 22.66
N LYS A 143 -1.74 7.78 23.46
CA LYS A 143 -3.02 7.61 24.19
C LYS A 143 -3.22 6.20 24.79
N GLY A 144 -2.17 5.63 25.40
CA GLY A 144 -2.21 4.28 25.98
C GLY A 144 -1.93 3.13 25.00
N ALA A 145 -1.62 3.42 23.73
CA ALA A 145 -1.16 2.43 22.77
C ALA A 145 0.25 1.96 23.12
N THR A 146 0.38 0.67 23.38
CA THR A 146 1.65 -0.01 23.67
C THR A 146 2.42 -0.39 22.41
N SER A 147 1.86 -0.13 21.23
CA SER A 147 2.53 -0.36 19.95
C SER A 147 2.18 0.73 18.93
N SER A 148 3.06 0.94 17.97
CA SER A 148 2.85 1.87 16.85
C SER A 148 3.69 1.46 15.64
N ARG A 149 3.38 2.05 14.49
CA ARG A 149 4.04 1.80 13.22
C ARG A 149 4.21 3.11 12.47
N MET A 150 5.33 3.27 11.77
CA MET A 150 5.58 4.37 10.85
C MET A 150 6.18 3.86 9.55
N ARG A 151 5.80 4.52 8.45
CA ARG A 151 6.25 4.23 7.10
C ARG A 151 6.89 5.48 6.51
N TRP A 152 8.04 5.29 5.87
CA TRP A 152 8.74 6.28 5.06
C TRP A 152 8.84 5.76 3.64
N GLU A 153 8.62 6.65 2.67
CA GLU A 153 8.65 6.34 1.23
C GLU A 153 9.57 7.31 0.50
N ALA A 154 9.75 7.10 -0.80
CA ALA A 154 10.60 7.94 -1.66
C ALA A 154 12.03 8.11 -1.13
N LEU A 155 12.55 7.09 -0.43
CA LEU A 155 13.92 7.06 0.07
C LEU A 155 14.88 6.75 -1.08
N LYS A 156 16.09 7.31 -1.00
CA LYS A 156 17.11 7.08 -2.02
C LYS A 156 17.60 5.62 -1.97
N PRO A 157 17.50 4.84 -3.07
CA PRO A 157 18.03 3.49 -3.11
C PRO A 157 19.54 3.45 -2.83
N GLY A 158 20.00 2.40 -2.16
CA GLY A 158 21.41 2.25 -1.75
C GLY A 158 21.84 3.15 -0.57
N SER A 159 20.93 3.92 0.03
CA SER A 159 21.24 4.75 1.20
C SER A 159 21.19 3.94 2.51
N ARG A 160 21.90 4.44 3.52
CA ARG A 160 21.82 3.95 4.90
C ARG A 160 21.00 4.92 5.74
N VAL A 161 20.09 4.41 6.53
CA VAL A 161 19.17 5.17 7.38
C VAL A 161 19.27 4.65 8.81
N GLU A 162 19.36 5.55 9.78
CA GLU A 162 19.20 5.24 11.22
C GLU A 162 17.79 5.65 11.65
N ILE A 163 17.11 4.75 12.37
CA ILE A 163 15.81 5.00 12.99
C ILE A 163 15.96 4.85 14.49
N ARG A 164 15.45 5.81 15.24
CA ARG A 164 15.42 5.77 16.71
C ARG A 164 14.02 5.96 17.23
N VAL A 165 13.58 5.14 18.17
CA VAL A 165 12.27 5.25 18.83
C VAL A 165 12.42 5.19 20.34
N ARG A 166 11.70 6.04 21.07
CA ARG A 166 11.57 5.94 22.53
C ARG A 166 10.16 6.28 23.01
N ALA A 167 9.70 5.60 24.06
CA ALA A 167 8.49 5.92 24.79
C ALA A 167 8.71 7.11 25.74
N VAL A 168 7.68 7.93 25.91
CA VAL A 168 7.64 9.05 26.85
C VAL A 168 6.31 9.04 27.60
N ASN A 169 6.38 9.28 28.91
CA ASN A 169 5.22 9.52 29.76
C ASN A 169 5.49 10.62 30.81
N ALA A 170 4.54 10.86 31.71
CA ALA A 170 4.67 11.81 32.81
C ALA A 170 5.89 11.57 33.74
N ALA A 171 6.35 10.32 33.88
CA ALA A 171 7.50 9.96 34.70
C ALA A 171 8.83 10.25 34.01
N GLY A 172 8.87 10.21 32.67
CA GLY A 172 10.07 10.53 31.92
C GLY A 172 10.14 9.87 30.55
N ARG A 173 11.37 9.74 30.06
CA ARG A 173 11.68 9.20 28.73
C ARG A 173 12.46 7.90 28.89
N SER A 174 12.03 6.87 28.18
CA SER A 174 12.78 5.62 28.03
C SER A 174 14.10 5.83 27.26
N GLY A 175 14.95 4.79 27.27
CA GLY A 175 16.09 4.71 26.37
C GLY A 175 15.65 4.52 24.91
N TRP A 176 16.51 4.93 23.96
CA TRP A 176 16.25 4.74 22.53
C TRP A 176 16.40 3.26 22.12
N ALA A 177 15.42 2.75 21.39
CA ALA A 177 15.61 1.64 20.46
C ALA A 177 16.18 2.21 19.16
N VAL A 178 17.16 1.52 18.57
CA VAL A 178 17.88 1.98 17.37
C VAL A 178 17.90 0.85 16.34
N ALA A 179 17.64 1.18 15.09
CA ALA A 179 17.83 0.28 13.96
C ALA A 179 18.57 1.02 12.83
N GLU A 180 19.59 0.37 12.30
CA GLU A 180 20.27 0.80 11.07
C GLU A 180 19.75 -0.03 9.91
N VAL A 181 19.33 0.64 8.84
CA VAL A 181 18.77 0.03 7.64
C VAL A 181 19.64 0.42 6.46
N SER A 182 20.07 -0.57 5.66
CA SER A 182 20.71 -0.32 4.37
C SER A 182 19.74 -0.69 3.26
N LEU A 183 19.29 0.31 2.51
CA LEU A 183 18.37 0.08 1.40
C LEU A 183 19.11 -0.60 0.25
N PRO A 184 18.53 -1.62 -0.41
CA PRO A 184 19.11 -2.18 -1.61
C PRO A 184 19.20 -1.09 -2.68
N LYS A 185 20.32 -1.09 -3.41
CA LYS A 185 20.46 -0.25 -4.58
C LYS A 185 19.55 -0.82 -5.66
N THR A 186 18.63 -0.01 -6.18
CA THR A 186 17.89 -0.37 -7.39
C THR A 186 18.90 -0.67 -8.48
N ALA A 187 18.92 -1.89 -8.99
CA ALA A 187 19.66 -2.19 -10.20
C ALA A 187 19.17 -1.20 -11.27
N ALA A 188 20.08 -0.45 -11.88
CA ALA A 188 19.68 0.36 -13.02
C ALA A 188 19.05 -0.61 -14.01
N VAL A 189 17.77 -0.42 -14.31
CA VAL A 189 17.18 -1.01 -15.50
C VAL A 189 18.14 -0.59 -16.62
N PRO A 190 18.75 -1.54 -17.36
CA PRO A 190 19.60 -1.18 -18.47
C PRO A 190 18.78 -0.25 -19.35
N GLU A 191 19.19 1.02 -19.43
CA GLU A 191 18.57 1.96 -20.34
C GLU A 191 18.65 1.33 -21.71
N GLU A 192 17.48 0.97 -22.21
CA GLU A 192 17.23 0.25 -23.44
C GLU A 192 18.20 0.75 -24.50
N ALA A 193 19.20 -0.08 -24.84
CA ALA A 193 20.02 0.18 -26.00
C ALA A 193 19.03 0.32 -27.16
N ALA A 194 18.96 1.54 -27.72
CA ALA A 194 18.08 1.86 -28.83
C ALA A 194 18.06 0.68 -29.81
N PRO A 195 16.88 0.20 -30.24
CA PRO A 195 16.79 -0.97 -31.09
C PRO A 195 17.69 -0.74 -32.29
N SER A 196 18.79 -1.50 -32.34
CA SER A 196 19.59 -1.57 -33.55
C SER A 196 18.63 -2.05 -34.64
N PRO A 197 18.63 -1.44 -35.85
CA PRO A 197 17.79 -1.91 -36.92
C PRO A 197 18.03 -3.41 -37.08
N LEU A 198 16.96 -4.18 -36.90
CA LEU A 198 16.98 -5.63 -37.00
C LEU A 198 17.36 -5.96 -38.44
N ASP A 199 18.56 -6.51 -38.62
CA ASP A 199 18.85 -7.33 -39.79
C ASP A 199 17.99 -8.60 -39.62
N ASP A 200 16.84 -8.59 -40.28
CA ASP A 200 15.93 -9.72 -40.43
C ASP A 200 16.59 -10.80 -41.31
N GLU A 201 17.62 -11.49 -40.82
CA GLU A 201 18.12 -12.70 -41.47
C GLU A 201 18.26 -13.87 -40.48
N ASP A 202 17.47 -14.90 -40.81
CA ASP A 202 17.61 -16.32 -40.49
C ASP A 202 17.12 -16.86 -39.13
N GLY A 203 16.10 -17.71 -39.25
CA GLY A 203 15.43 -18.41 -38.17
C GLY A 203 16.31 -19.49 -37.55
N ASP A 204 16.77 -19.23 -36.34
CA ASP A 204 16.92 -20.20 -35.24
C ASP A 204 17.23 -19.41 -33.96
N SER A 205 16.48 -18.33 -33.71
CA SER A 205 16.82 -17.40 -32.65
C SER A 205 16.54 -18.06 -31.30
N PRO A 206 17.56 -18.35 -30.47
CA PRO A 206 17.33 -18.86 -29.12
C PRO A 206 16.52 -17.80 -28.40
N TRP A 207 15.33 -18.19 -27.95
CA TRP A 207 14.40 -17.33 -27.21
C TRP A 207 15.19 -16.50 -26.19
N ARG A 208 15.21 -15.17 -26.38
CA ARG A 208 15.93 -14.24 -25.52
C ARG A 208 14.91 -13.65 -24.56
N PRO A 209 15.03 -13.90 -23.25
CA PRO A 209 14.09 -13.35 -22.29
C PRO A 209 14.08 -11.83 -22.36
N PRO A 210 12.92 -11.19 -22.15
CA PRO A 210 12.87 -9.74 -22.05
C PRO A 210 13.74 -9.24 -20.88
N PRO A 211 14.28 -8.01 -20.93
CA PRO A 211 15.22 -7.51 -19.92
C PRO A 211 14.72 -7.58 -18.47
N TYR A 212 13.40 -7.44 -18.27
CA TYR A 212 12.80 -7.57 -16.93
C TYR A 212 12.85 -9.01 -16.40
N ALA A 213 12.82 -10.01 -17.27
CA ALA A 213 12.85 -11.40 -16.85
C ALA A 213 14.20 -11.78 -16.26
N VAL A 214 15.29 -11.24 -16.81
CA VAL A 214 16.65 -11.40 -16.27
C VAL A 214 16.78 -10.77 -14.88
N ALA A 215 16.15 -9.61 -14.65
CA ALA A 215 16.21 -8.93 -13.35
C ALA A 215 15.43 -9.64 -12.23
N LEU A 216 14.50 -10.53 -12.61
CA LEU A 216 13.64 -11.28 -11.69
C LEU A 216 14.03 -12.75 -11.57
N GLU A 217 15.02 -13.20 -12.34
CA GLU A 217 15.53 -14.56 -12.28
C GLU A 217 16.03 -14.90 -10.87
N ASP A 218 15.69 -16.10 -10.40
CA ASP A 218 15.94 -16.63 -9.05
C ASP A 218 15.23 -15.91 -7.91
N MET A 219 14.41 -14.90 -8.18
CA MET A 219 13.63 -14.20 -7.16
C MET A 219 12.29 -14.89 -6.89
N PHE A 220 11.72 -14.62 -5.71
CA PHE A 220 10.38 -15.07 -5.35
C PHE A 220 9.35 -13.97 -5.55
N VAL A 221 8.15 -14.32 -6.00
CA VAL A 221 7.00 -13.41 -6.11
C VAL A 221 5.78 -14.03 -5.44
N ALA A 222 4.93 -13.18 -4.86
CA ALA A 222 3.62 -13.58 -4.39
C ALA A 222 2.62 -13.41 -5.53
N VAL A 223 2.15 -14.51 -6.11
CA VAL A 223 1.17 -14.53 -7.19
C VAL A 223 -0.21 -14.26 -6.61
N LEU A 224 -0.89 -13.23 -7.13
CA LEU A 224 -2.19 -12.76 -6.63
C LEU A 224 -3.31 -13.06 -7.62
N VAL A 225 -3.02 -12.89 -8.92
CA VAL A 225 -3.97 -13.14 -10.00
C VAL A 225 -3.20 -13.72 -11.19
N SER A 226 -3.78 -14.75 -11.81
CA SER A 226 -3.38 -15.24 -13.14
C SER A 226 -4.53 -15.01 -14.09
N ALA A 227 -4.31 -14.24 -15.15
CA ALA A 227 -5.32 -13.83 -16.10
C ALA A 227 -4.96 -14.30 -17.53
N GLU A 228 -5.96 -14.60 -18.35
CA GLU A 228 -5.75 -15.06 -19.74
C GLU A 228 -5.45 -13.92 -20.72
N SER A 229 -5.50 -12.67 -20.27
CA SER A 229 -5.20 -11.49 -21.08
C SER A 229 -4.56 -10.39 -20.25
N GLU A 230 -3.74 -9.58 -20.92
CA GLU A 230 -3.05 -8.42 -20.33
C GLU A 230 -4.06 -7.43 -19.73
N ALA A 231 -5.11 -7.09 -20.48
CA ALA A 231 -6.15 -6.17 -20.02
C ALA A 231 -6.84 -6.64 -18.73
N ALA A 232 -7.07 -7.95 -18.58
CA ALA A 232 -7.64 -8.51 -17.35
C ALA A 232 -6.64 -8.44 -16.17
N ALA A 233 -5.35 -8.67 -16.43
CA ALA A 233 -4.29 -8.47 -15.43
C ALA A 233 -4.16 -7.01 -15.00
N GLU A 234 -4.21 -6.05 -15.93
CA GLU A 234 -4.17 -4.61 -15.62
C GLU A 234 -5.37 -4.15 -14.79
N GLY A 235 -6.57 -4.65 -15.12
CA GLY A 235 -7.77 -4.40 -14.34
C GLY A 235 -7.67 -4.97 -12.92
N ALA A 236 -7.06 -6.15 -12.77
CA ALA A 236 -6.78 -6.76 -11.48
C ALA A 236 -5.73 -6.00 -10.67
N ARG A 237 -4.61 -5.59 -11.30
CA ARG A 237 -3.57 -4.74 -10.71
C ARG A 237 -4.20 -3.46 -10.15
N THR A 238 -4.94 -2.71 -10.97
CA THR A 238 -5.57 -1.44 -10.59
C THR A 238 -6.51 -1.60 -9.38
N ARG A 239 -7.25 -2.72 -9.30
CA ARG A 239 -8.10 -3.02 -8.15
C ARG A 239 -7.28 -3.27 -6.88
N LEU A 240 -6.23 -4.07 -6.97
CA LEU A 240 -5.33 -4.37 -5.84
C LEU A 240 -4.60 -3.13 -5.35
N GLU A 241 -4.14 -2.26 -6.26
CA GLU A 241 -3.47 -1.00 -5.91
C GLU A 241 -4.41 -0.06 -5.13
N ARG A 242 -5.68 0.00 -5.52
CA ARG A 242 -6.71 0.78 -4.79
C ARG A 242 -7.02 0.19 -3.41
N GLU A 243 -7.04 -1.13 -3.30
CA GLU A 243 -7.35 -1.85 -2.06
C GLU A 243 -6.22 -1.74 -1.03
N HIS A 244 -4.97 -1.89 -1.48
CA HIS A 244 -3.80 -1.98 -0.59
C HIS A 244 -2.95 -0.70 -0.54
N GLY A 245 -3.21 0.28 -1.41
CA GLY A 245 -2.48 1.55 -1.45
C GLY A 245 -0.99 1.40 -1.81
N ARG A 246 -0.62 0.36 -2.57
CA ARG A 246 0.77 0.08 -3.00
C ARG A 246 0.79 -0.45 -4.44
N PRO A 247 1.90 -0.26 -5.19
CA PRO A 247 2.01 -0.78 -6.55
C PRO A 247 2.16 -2.30 -6.60
N PHE A 248 1.71 -2.91 -7.69
CA PHE A 248 1.88 -4.34 -7.99
C PHE A 248 2.46 -4.55 -9.40
N GLY A 249 3.21 -5.62 -9.58
CA GLY A 249 3.82 -5.97 -10.87
C GLY A 249 2.89 -6.80 -11.75
N ILE A 250 3.14 -6.76 -13.07
CA ILE A 250 2.56 -7.67 -14.05
C ILE A 250 3.73 -8.30 -14.83
N LEU A 251 3.66 -9.61 -15.08
CA LEU A 251 4.58 -10.30 -15.98
C LEU A 251 3.81 -11.30 -16.86
N LEU A 252 4.38 -11.65 -18.01
CA LEU A 252 3.89 -12.75 -18.84
C LEU A 252 4.52 -14.06 -18.34
N SER A 253 3.70 -15.08 -18.10
CA SER A 253 4.18 -16.33 -17.52
C SER A 253 5.08 -17.13 -18.45
N ASP A 254 4.97 -16.91 -19.76
CA ASP A 254 5.83 -17.53 -20.78
C ASP A 254 7.31 -17.13 -20.62
N ASP A 255 7.58 -16.04 -19.89
CA ASP A 255 8.96 -15.58 -19.64
C ASP A 255 9.69 -16.39 -18.56
N PHE A 256 9.01 -17.30 -17.87
CA PHE A 256 9.59 -18.10 -16.80
C PHE A 256 9.08 -19.54 -16.89
N ALA A 257 9.97 -20.48 -17.19
CA ALA A 257 9.62 -21.89 -17.28
C ALA A 257 9.03 -22.47 -15.98
N SER A 258 9.37 -21.88 -14.83
CA SER A 258 8.79 -22.21 -13.53
C SER A 258 7.30 -21.85 -13.37
N LEU A 259 6.73 -21.07 -14.29
CA LEU A 259 5.31 -20.72 -14.31
C LEU A 259 4.54 -21.58 -15.32
N ASN A 260 3.21 -21.57 -15.19
CA ASN A 260 2.33 -22.16 -16.19
C ASN A 260 2.23 -21.19 -17.39
N PRO A 261 2.50 -21.62 -18.63
CA PRO A 261 2.49 -20.75 -19.79
C PRO A 261 1.08 -20.23 -20.14
N GLY A 262 1.01 -19.13 -20.88
CA GLY A 262 -0.23 -18.55 -21.41
C GLY A 262 -1.01 -17.64 -20.45
N TYR A 263 -0.40 -17.16 -19.37
CA TYR A 263 -1.05 -16.31 -18.37
C TYR A 263 -0.31 -14.99 -18.15
N TRP A 264 -1.06 -13.95 -17.89
CA TRP A 264 -0.57 -12.69 -17.32
C TRP A 264 -0.69 -12.76 -15.80
N VAL A 265 0.43 -12.64 -15.10
CA VAL A 265 0.52 -12.81 -13.66
C VAL A 265 0.65 -11.45 -12.98
N VAL A 266 -0.32 -11.12 -12.13
CA VAL A 266 -0.22 -9.98 -11.21
C VAL A 266 0.41 -10.46 -9.91
N TYR A 267 1.48 -9.79 -9.49
CA TYR A 267 2.29 -10.22 -8.35
C TYR A 267 2.70 -9.09 -7.41
N ALA A 268 3.01 -9.45 -6.17
CA ALA A 268 3.77 -8.63 -5.24
C ALA A 268 5.21 -9.16 -5.09
N GLY A 269 6.17 -8.28 -4.79
CA GLY A 269 7.59 -8.61 -4.70
C GLY A 269 8.45 -7.71 -5.60
N PRO A 270 9.68 -8.13 -5.95
CA PRO A 270 10.29 -9.44 -5.67
C PRO A 270 10.71 -9.62 -4.19
N TYR A 271 10.87 -10.86 -3.77
CA TYR A 271 11.31 -11.31 -2.45
C TYR A 271 12.53 -12.22 -2.59
N ALA A 272 13.39 -12.25 -1.56
CA ALA A 272 14.62 -13.05 -1.58
C ALA A 272 14.36 -14.53 -1.29
N THR A 273 13.27 -14.85 -0.58
CA THR A 273 12.94 -16.24 -0.21
C THR A 273 11.45 -16.54 -0.31
N GLY A 274 11.10 -17.83 -0.49
CA GLY A 274 9.71 -18.28 -0.40
C GLY A 274 9.07 -18.01 0.97
N ALA A 275 9.85 -17.97 2.05
CA ALA A 275 9.33 -17.63 3.38
C ALA A 275 8.82 -16.17 3.45
N GLU A 276 9.50 -15.24 2.80
CA GLU A 276 9.07 -13.83 2.68
C GLU A 276 7.76 -13.70 1.89
N THR A 277 7.60 -14.44 0.79
CA THR A 277 6.32 -14.44 0.04
C THR A 277 5.14 -14.87 0.90
N ARG A 278 5.32 -15.87 1.78
CA ARG A 278 4.26 -16.31 2.71
C ARG A 278 3.91 -15.24 3.72
N THR A 279 4.91 -14.59 4.31
CA THR A 279 4.73 -13.47 5.23
C THR A 279 3.95 -12.34 4.55
N ALA A 280 4.29 -12.00 3.31
CA ALA A 280 3.58 -10.99 2.55
C ALA A 280 2.11 -11.37 2.26
N CYS A 281 1.86 -12.60 1.79
CA CYS A 281 0.50 -13.10 1.57
C CYS A 281 -0.36 -12.97 2.85
N TRP A 282 0.16 -13.42 3.99
CA TRP A 282 -0.59 -13.50 5.23
C TRP A 282 -0.80 -12.16 5.92
N TRP A 283 0.30 -11.41 6.10
CA TRP A 283 0.32 -10.24 6.98
C TRP A 283 0.15 -8.92 6.23
N GLU A 284 0.63 -8.83 5.00
CA GLU A 284 0.56 -7.59 4.22
C GLU A 284 -0.71 -7.55 3.37
N LEU A 285 -1.08 -8.68 2.77
CA LEU A 285 -2.20 -8.77 1.83
C LEU A 285 -3.47 -9.35 2.46
N GLY A 286 -3.38 -9.93 3.66
CA GLY A 286 -4.53 -10.51 4.35
C GLY A 286 -5.14 -11.73 3.65
N ARG A 287 -4.40 -12.36 2.72
CA ARG A 287 -4.85 -13.50 1.90
C ARG A 287 -4.35 -14.79 2.55
N ARG A 288 -5.28 -15.56 3.12
CA ARG A 288 -4.96 -16.77 3.92
C ARG A 288 -5.10 -18.06 3.11
N SER A 289 -5.75 -18.00 1.96
CA SER A 289 -5.91 -19.17 1.09
C SER A 289 -4.81 -19.22 0.04
N GLY A 290 -4.25 -20.42 -0.21
CA GLY A 290 -3.31 -20.64 -1.31
C GLY A 290 -3.90 -20.40 -2.69
N ALA A 291 -5.22 -20.38 -2.82
CA ALA A 291 -5.90 -19.99 -4.05
C ALA A 291 -5.92 -18.46 -4.26
N GLU A 292 -5.78 -17.67 -3.19
CA GLU A 292 -5.81 -16.21 -3.25
C GLU A 292 -4.42 -15.59 -3.33
N CYS A 293 -3.42 -16.24 -2.73
CA CYS A 293 -2.03 -15.80 -2.72
C CYS A 293 -1.10 -16.98 -2.48
N TYR A 294 -0.09 -17.15 -3.33
CA TYR A 294 0.96 -18.15 -3.14
C TYR A 294 2.30 -17.65 -3.67
N GLY A 295 3.39 -18.08 -3.04
CA GLY A 295 4.74 -17.77 -3.47
C GLY A 295 5.21 -18.66 -4.63
N ARG A 296 5.92 -18.07 -5.59
CA ARG A 296 6.59 -18.76 -6.70
C ARG A 296 7.99 -18.22 -6.90
N ARG A 297 8.93 -19.11 -7.20
CA ARG A 297 10.24 -18.75 -7.72
C ARG A 297 10.12 -18.47 -9.22
N LEU A 298 10.71 -17.37 -9.68
CA LEU A 298 10.83 -17.04 -11.09
C LEU A 298 12.15 -17.62 -11.61
N SER A 299 12.09 -18.60 -12.50
CA SER A 299 13.25 -19.38 -12.94
C SER A 299 13.03 -19.91 -14.36
N GLN A 300 14.13 -20.11 -15.10
CA GLN A 300 14.14 -20.78 -16.40
C GLN A 300 14.20 -22.31 -16.28
N ASP A 301 14.33 -22.85 -15.07
CA ASP A 301 14.25 -24.30 -14.82
C ASP A 301 12.77 -24.71 -14.66
N PRO A 302 12.21 -25.52 -15.59
CA PRO A 302 10.83 -25.98 -15.47
C PRO A 302 10.58 -26.89 -14.25
N SER A 303 11.62 -27.48 -13.65
CA SER A 303 11.48 -28.27 -12.42
C SER A 303 11.14 -27.43 -11.20
N ASP A 304 11.43 -26.11 -11.23
CA ASP A 304 11.00 -25.18 -10.19
C ASP A 304 9.48 -24.95 -10.19
N ARG A 305 8.74 -25.43 -11.20
CA ARG A 305 7.28 -25.34 -11.27
C ARG A 305 6.57 -26.08 -10.14
N ASP A 306 7.20 -27.10 -9.56
CA ASP A 306 6.63 -27.83 -8.42
C ASP A 306 6.92 -27.14 -7.07
N SER A 307 7.80 -26.15 -7.05
CA SER A 307 8.12 -25.34 -5.87
C SER A 307 7.04 -24.28 -5.62
N VAL A 308 5.95 -24.70 -4.98
CA VAL A 308 4.86 -23.81 -4.54
C VAL A 308 5.04 -23.46 -3.06
N TYR A 309 5.05 -22.17 -2.73
CA TYR A 309 5.09 -21.72 -1.33
C TYR A 309 3.70 -21.23 -0.92
N GLY A 310 2.84 -22.16 -0.50
CA GLY A 310 1.51 -21.84 -0.02
C GLY A 310 1.52 -21.06 1.31
N PRO A 311 0.44 -20.35 1.65
CA PRO A 311 0.35 -19.54 2.87
C PRO A 311 0.24 -20.37 4.17
N SER A 312 0.31 -21.70 4.14
CA SER A 312 0.12 -22.51 5.34
C SER A 312 1.32 -22.42 6.29
N PRO A 313 1.10 -22.21 7.60
CA PRO A 313 2.02 -22.70 8.60
C PRO A 313 1.89 -24.23 8.62
N GLU A 314 2.99 -24.96 8.47
CA GLU A 314 3.08 -26.29 9.07
C GLU A 314 3.46 -26.13 10.55
#